data_AF-A0A955KQ19-F1
#
_entry.id   AF-A0A955KQ19-F1
#
_cell.length_a   1.000
_cell.length_b   1.000
_cell.length_c   1.000
_cell.angle_alpha   90.00
_cell.angle_beta   90.00
_cell.angle_gamma   90.00
#
_symmetry.space_group_name_H-M   'P 1'
#
loop_
_entity.id
_entity.type
_entity.pdbx_description
1 polymer ?
#
loop_
_entity_poly.entity_id
_entity_poly.type
_entity_poly.pdbx_seq_one_letter_code
_entity_poly.pdbx_strand_id
1 'polypeptide(L)'
;MKRANEFKTQPILTIVKPAAERPAQPEPAAVGFKALVLSRIDNLSRRALAAVCLLIGVVVGVYYAWMIDPVEWTGMSYQHLSQEDKAALVEMASDLNAYDPNSPAVAELRAKWGELDELACFVAGQQADEAERTRLVYLAYRVNQKGCE
;
A
#
# COMPACT_ATOMS: atom_id res chain seq x y z
N MET A 1 -74.95 63.70 7.17
CA MET A 1 -74.00 64.57 7.89
C MET A 1 -72.57 64.09 7.62
N LYS A 2 -71.64 65.04 7.46
CA LYS A 2 -70.22 64.89 7.07
C LYS A 2 -69.36 64.18 8.15
N ARG A 3 -68.29 63.49 7.71
CA ARG A 3 -66.84 63.65 8.07
C ARG A 3 -66.11 62.35 7.66
N ALA A 4 -65.30 62.34 6.60
CA ALA A 4 -63.89 62.72 6.56
C ALA A 4 -63.01 61.89 7.52
N ASN A 5 -62.17 60.98 6.99
CA ASN A 5 -60.70 61.06 7.08
C ASN A 5 -59.99 59.80 6.54
N GLU A 6 -59.11 60.05 5.58
CA GLU A 6 -57.78 59.47 5.38
C GLU A 6 -57.45 58.11 6.00
N PHE A 7 -57.25 57.12 5.14
CA PHE A 7 -56.15 56.17 5.33
C PHE A 7 -55.36 56.03 4.04
N LYS A 8 -54.19 56.67 4.03
CA LYS A 8 -53.04 56.31 3.21
C LYS A 8 -52.77 54.83 3.40
N THR A 9 -52.79 54.06 2.32
CA THR A 9 -51.96 52.87 2.12
C THR A 9 -52.18 52.42 0.68
N GLN A 10 -51.47 53.03 -0.26
CA GLN A 10 -51.15 52.31 -1.49
C GLN A 10 -50.07 51.31 -1.09
N PRO A 11 -50.32 49.99 -1.12
CA PRO A 11 -49.24 49.03 -0.93
C PRO A 11 -48.27 49.19 -2.11
N ILE A 12 -47.08 49.74 -1.83
CA ILE A 12 -45.90 49.63 -2.69
C ILE A 12 -45.44 48.18 -2.62
N LEU A 13 -46.19 47.28 -3.24
CA LEU A 13 -45.76 45.93 -3.53
C LEU A 13 -46.23 45.63 -4.93
N THR A 14 -45.43 46.10 -5.89
CA THR A 14 -45.43 45.51 -7.23
C THR A 14 -45.04 44.05 -7.02
N ILE A 15 -46.01 43.15 -7.05
CA ILE A 15 -45.73 41.72 -7.09
C ILE A 15 -45.04 41.50 -8.42
N VAL A 16 -43.71 41.49 -8.40
CA VAL A 16 -42.91 41.03 -9.53
C VAL A 16 -43.30 39.57 -9.71
N LYS A 17 -44.06 39.29 -10.76
CA LYS A 17 -44.33 37.93 -11.23
C LYS A 17 -42.98 37.22 -11.26
N PRO A 18 -42.76 36.13 -10.50
CA PRO A 18 -41.49 35.42 -10.59
C PRO A 18 -41.31 35.07 -12.07
N ALA A 19 -40.20 35.54 -12.64
CA ALA A 19 -39.82 35.15 -13.99
C ALA A 19 -39.87 33.62 -13.99
N ALA A 20 -40.69 33.06 -14.88
CA ALA A 20 -40.86 31.62 -14.99
C ALA A 20 -39.48 30.97 -14.90
N GLU A 21 -39.30 30.07 -13.93
CA GLU A 21 -38.08 29.28 -13.76
C GLU A 21 -37.69 28.79 -15.16
N ARG A 22 -36.60 29.34 -15.72
CA ARG A 22 -36.08 28.79 -16.97
C ARG A 22 -35.74 27.35 -16.62
N PRO A 23 -36.26 26.35 -17.37
CA PRO A 23 -35.84 24.98 -17.12
C PRO A 23 -34.31 24.99 -17.17
N ALA A 24 -33.67 24.53 -16.09
CA ALA A 24 -32.23 24.52 -15.94
C ALA A 24 -31.63 23.97 -17.24
N GLN A 25 -31.02 24.86 -18.02
CA GLN A 25 -30.44 24.51 -19.29
C GLN A 25 -29.26 23.60 -18.94
N PRO A 26 -29.32 22.30 -19.26
CA PRO A 26 -28.26 21.39 -18.86
C PRO A 26 -26.99 21.86 -19.56
N GLU A 27 -25.93 22.09 -18.79
CA GLU A 27 -24.64 22.49 -19.34
C GLU A 27 -24.26 21.52 -20.48
N PRO A 28 -23.91 22.02 -21.68
CA PRO A 28 -23.79 21.20 -22.89
C PRO A 28 -22.72 20.10 -22.76
N ALA A 29 -21.74 20.28 -21.86
CA ALA A 29 -20.66 19.33 -21.63
C ALA A 29 -21.14 18.02 -20.98
N ALA A 30 -22.06 18.08 -20.01
CA ALA A 30 -22.52 16.90 -19.27
C ALA A 30 -23.45 16.02 -20.11
N VAL A 31 -24.23 16.63 -21.01
CA VAL A 31 -25.11 15.93 -21.94
C VAL A 31 -24.30 15.25 -23.04
N GLY A 32 -23.26 15.92 -23.56
CA GLY A 32 -22.41 15.38 -24.63
C GLY A 32 -21.69 14.10 -24.24
N PHE A 33 -21.07 14.04 -23.06
CA PHE A 33 -20.35 12.84 -22.63
C PHE A 33 -21.29 11.68 -22.31
N LYS A 34 -22.39 11.93 -21.57
CA LYS A 34 -23.39 10.90 -21.26
C LYS A 34 -24.06 10.35 -22.52
N ALA A 35 -24.42 11.22 -23.47
CA ALA A 35 -25.04 10.82 -24.73
C ALA A 35 -24.06 10.07 -25.65
N LEU A 36 -22.78 10.45 -25.67
CA LEU A 36 -21.75 9.76 -26.44
C LEU A 36 -21.44 8.37 -25.88
N VAL A 37 -21.45 8.22 -24.55
CA VAL A 37 -21.31 6.92 -23.89
C VAL A 37 -22.54 6.04 -24.18
N LEU A 38 -23.75 6.57 -24.03
CA LEU A 38 -25.00 5.82 -24.27
C LEU A 38 -25.13 5.36 -25.74
N SER A 39 -24.84 6.24 -26.70
CA SER A 39 -24.89 5.90 -28.14
C SER A 39 -23.85 4.86 -28.57
N ARG A 40 -22.73 4.74 -27.84
CA ARG A 40 -21.72 3.70 -28.08
C ARG A 40 -22.08 2.37 -27.43
N ILE A 41 -22.86 2.39 -26.35
CA ILE A 41 -23.32 1.19 -25.63
C ILE A 41 -24.44 0.48 -26.40
N ASP A 42 -25.36 1.21 -27.03
CA ASP A 42 -26.51 0.62 -27.76
C ASP A 42 -26.08 -0.24 -28.96
N ASN A 43 -24.89 0.03 -29.52
CA ASN A 43 -24.34 -0.70 -30.67
C ASN A 43 -23.36 -1.82 -30.25
N LEU A 44 -23.15 -2.01 -28.94
CA LEU A 44 -22.22 -2.99 -28.39
C LEU A 44 -22.99 -4.21 -27.87
N SER A 45 -22.63 -5.41 -28.34
CA SER A 45 -23.23 -6.65 -27.81
C SER A 45 -23.01 -6.72 -26.28
N ARG A 46 -23.97 -7.31 -25.54
CA ARG A 46 -23.85 -7.50 -24.08
C ARG A 46 -22.53 -8.18 -23.67
N ARG A 47 -21.97 -9.01 -24.55
CA ARG A 47 -20.66 -9.68 -24.37
C ARG A 47 -19.48 -8.71 -24.47
N ALA A 48 -19.52 -7.78 -25.42
CA ALA A 48 -18.49 -6.75 -25.57
C ALA A 48 -18.52 -5.75 -24.40
N LEU A 49 -19.69 -5.38 -23.91
CA LEU A 49 -19.81 -4.55 -22.71
C LEU A 49 -19.24 -5.26 -21.47
N ALA A 50 -19.56 -6.55 -21.29
CA ALA A 50 -18.99 -7.35 -20.20
C ALA A 50 -17.45 -7.45 -20.30
N ALA A 51 -16.90 -7.65 -21.51
CA ALA A 51 -15.47 -7.70 -21.74
C ALA A 51 -14.78 -6.37 -21.41
N VAL A 52 -15.38 -5.24 -21.78
CA VAL A 52 -14.86 -3.90 -21.46
C VAL A 52 -14.87 -3.64 -19.96
N CYS A 53 -15.95 -3.98 -19.26
CA CYS A 53 -16.00 -3.85 -17.81
C CYS A 53 -14.96 -4.73 -17.09
N LEU A 54 -14.74 -5.96 -17.58
CA LEU A 54 -13.73 -6.85 -17.02
C LEU A 54 -12.32 -6.30 -17.23
N LEU A 55 -12.01 -5.81 -18.44
CA LEU A 55 -10.71 -5.19 -18.74
C LEU A 55 -10.45 -3.97 -17.85
N ILE A 56 -11.45 -3.09 -17.70
CA ILE A 56 -11.33 -1.92 -16.82
C ILE A 56 -11.11 -2.37 -15.37
N GLY A 57 -11.87 -3.36 -14.88
CA GLY A 57 -11.72 -3.91 -13.54
C GLY A 57 -10.32 -4.48 -13.28
N VAL A 58 -9.77 -5.23 -14.24
CA VAL A 58 -8.41 -5.79 -14.15
C VAL A 58 -7.36 -4.67 -14.14
N VAL A 59 -7.46 -3.70 -15.05
CA VAL A 59 -6.49 -2.59 -15.11
C VAL A 59 -6.50 -1.77 -13.82
N VAL A 60 -7.69 -1.45 -13.31
CA VAL A 60 -7.83 -0.69 -12.06
C VAL A 60 -7.35 -1.51 -10.87
N GLY A 61 -7.69 -2.80 -10.80
CA GLY A 61 -7.26 -3.69 -9.71
C GLY A 61 -5.74 -3.90 -9.69
N VAL A 62 -5.12 -4.12 -10.84
CA VAL A 62 -3.66 -4.24 -10.96
C VAL A 62 -3.00 -2.91 -10.62
N TYR A 63 -3.48 -1.79 -11.15
CA TYR A 63 -2.91 -0.49 -10.82
C TYR A 63 -2.98 -0.19 -9.32
N TYR A 64 -4.11 -0.50 -8.66
CA TYR A 64 -4.27 -0.36 -7.22
C TYR A 64 -3.26 -1.21 -6.44
N ALA A 65 -3.13 -2.50 -6.80
CA ALA A 65 -2.20 -3.42 -6.15
C ALA A 65 -0.72 -3.08 -6.35
N TRP A 66 -0.37 -2.24 -7.33
CA TRP A 66 1.03 -1.84 -7.56
C TRP A 66 1.35 -0.43 -7.06
N MET A 67 0.38 0.49 -7.04
CA MET A 67 0.62 1.88 -6.65
C MET A 67 0.18 2.22 -5.21
N ILE A 68 -0.85 1.55 -4.70
CA ILE A 68 -1.41 1.88 -3.37
C ILE A 68 -0.91 0.90 -2.31
N ASP A 69 -0.78 -0.38 -2.67
CA ASP A 69 -0.30 -1.42 -1.75
C ASP A 69 0.68 -2.35 -2.48
N PRO A 70 1.89 -1.84 -2.83
CA PRO A 70 2.85 -2.63 -3.59
C PRO A 70 3.17 -3.90 -2.81
N VAL A 71 3.06 -5.06 -3.47
CA VAL A 71 3.34 -6.35 -2.84
C VAL A 71 4.80 -6.36 -2.36
N GLU A 72 5.02 -6.15 -1.06
CA GLU A 72 6.34 -5.97 -0.43
C GLU A 72 7.20 -7.25 -0.38
N TRP A 73 6.86 -8.29 -1.16
CA TRP A 73 7.48 -9.62 -1.08
C TRP A 73 8.95 -9.70 -1.51
N THR A 74 9.63 -8.56 -1.67
CA THR A 74 11.08 -8.48 -1.87
C THR A 74 11.79 -7.66 -0.79
N GLY A 75 11.08 -7.18 0.23
CA GLY A 75 11.57 -6.22 1.22
C GLY A 75 11.48 -6.65 2.68
N MET A 76 11.11 -7.90 2.99
CA MET A 76 11.22 -8.40 4.36
C MET A 76 12.70 -8.36 4.78
N SER A 77 13.06 -7.32 5.51
CA SER A 77 14.36 -7.24 6.17
C SER A 77 14.44 -8.39 7.16
N TYR A 78 15.64 -8.91 7.40
CA TYR A 78 15.87 -9.97 8.40
C TYR A 78 15.38 -9.56 9.81
N GLN A 79 15.10 -8.28 10.04
CA GLN A 79 14.53 -7.77 11.28
C GLN A 79 13.07 -8.21 11.51
N HIS A 80 12.30 -8.47 10.46
CA HIS A 80 10.88 -8.86 10.57
C HIS A 80 10.65 -10.37 10.72
N LEU A 81 11.70 -11.20 10.66
CA LEU A 81 11.57 -12.62 10.96
C LEU A 81 11.16 -12.83 12.42
N SER A 82 10.40 -13.91 12.67
CA SER A 82 10.14 -14.38 14.02
C SER A 82 11.45 -14.71 14.75
N GLN A 83 11.47 -14.68 16.08
CA GLN A 83 12.70 -14.97 16.83
C GLN A 83 13.20 -16.40 16.59
N GLU A 84 12.28 -17.36 16.39
CA GLU A 84 12.62 -18.76 16.09
C GLU A 84 13.29 -18.88 14.72
N ASP A 85 12.73 -18.22 13.69
CA ASP A 85 13.31 -18.23 12.34
C ASP A 85 14.68 -17.55 12.30
N LYS A 86 14.88 -16.51 13.11
CA LYS A 86 16.17 -15.83 13.23
C LYS A 86 17.25 -16.77 13.79
N ALA A 87 16.92 -17.53 14.84
CA ALA A 87 17.85 -18.49 15.44
C ALA A 87 18.23 -19.59 14.44
N ALA A 88 17.24 -20.18 13.75
CA ALA A 88 17.47 -21.20 12.75
C ALA A 88 18.35 -20.68 11.59
N LEU A 89 18.13 -19.45 11.13
CA LEU A 89 18.93 -18.85 10.06
C LEU A 89 20.38 -18.59 10.50
N VAL A 90 20.59 -18.19 11.75
CA VAL A 90 21.92 -18.00 12.35
C VAL A 90 22.66 -19.33 12.48
N GLU A 91 22.00 -20.40 12.90
CA GLU A 91 22.56 -21.75 12.96
C GLU A 91 22.99 -22.23 11.56
N MET A 92 22.10 -22.12 10.57
CA MET A 92 22.43 -22.46 9.18
C MET A 92 23.59 -21.62 8.63
N ALA A 93 23.64 -20.32 8.95
CA ALA A 93 24.73 -19.45 8.54
C ALA A 93 26.05 -19.86 9.23
N SER A 94 26.00 -20.32 10.48
CA SER A 94 27.17 -20.79 11.23
C SER A 94 27.74 -22.09 10.66
N ASP A 95 26.87 -23.03 10.28
CA ASP A 95 27.27 -24.27 9.63
C ASP A 95 27.83 -24.01 8.23
N LEU A 96 27.19 -23.13 7.47
CA LEU A 96 27.69 -22.74 6.15
C LEU A 96 29.05 -22.04 6.25
N ASN A 97 29.24 -21.17 7.23
CA ASN A 97 30.52 -20.50 7.48
C ASN A 97 31.60 -21.46 7.97
N ALA A 98 31.24 -22.50 8.73
CA ALA A 98 32.16 -23.55 9.14
C ALA A 98 32.58 -24.45 7.96
N TYR A 99 31.67 -24.71 7.02
CA TYR A 99 31.94 -25.50 5.82
C TYR A 99 32.70 -24.71 4.74
N ASP A 100 32.24 -23.49 4.42
CA ASP A 100 32.86 -22.57 3.47
C ASP A 100 32.95 -21.14 4.05
N PRO A 101 34.10 -20.78 4.65
CA PRO A 101 34.32 -19.47 5.25
C PRO A 101 34.29 -18.30 4.25
N ASN A 102 34.34 -18.57 2.95
CA ASN A 102 34.34 -17.56 1.90
C ASN A 102 33.06 -17.57 1.06
N SER A 103 32.02 -18.25 1.55
CA SER A 103 30.73 -18.33 0.87
C SER A 103 30.16 -16.93 0.61
N PRO A 104 29.76 -16.61 -0.64
CA PRO A 104 29.17 -15.31 -0.97
C PRO A 104 27.83 -15.10 -0.23
N ALA A 105 27.11 -16.18 0.11
CA ALA A 105 25.85 -16.10 0.83
C ALA A 105 26.04 -15.57 2.27
N VAL A 106 27.07 -16.04 2.99
CA VAL A 106 27.39 -15.55 4.34
C VAL A 106 27.94 -14.12 4.27
N ALA A 107 28.68 -13.77 3.20
CA ALA A 107 29.13 -12.39 3.00
C ALA A 107 27.95 -11.42 2.76
N GLU A 108 26.98 -11.82 1.94
CA GLU A 108 25.76 -11.04 1.69
C GLU A 108 24.90 -10.92 2.95
N LEU A 109 24.73 -12.01 3.70
CA LEU A 109 23.99 -12.00 4.96
C LEU A 109 24.59 -11.01 5.96
N ARG A 110 25.92 -11.03 6.12
CA ARG A 110 26.65 -10.08 6.97
C ARG A 110 26.48 -8.63 6.52
N ALA A 111 26.47 -8.37 5.22
CA ALA A 111 26.28 -7.03 4.68
C ALA A 111 24.86 -6.49 4.88
N LYS A 112 23.86 -7.38 4.87
CA LYS A 112 22.44 -7.01 4.98
C LYS A 112 21.90 -7.04 6.41
N TRP A 113 22.52 -7.82 7.30
CA TRP A 113 22.04 -8.02 8.66
C TRP A 113 23.08 -7.57 9.68
N GLY A 114 22.97 -6.32 10.12
CA GLY A 114 23.92 -5.69 11.04
C GLY A 114 23.91 -6.23 12.47
N GLU A 115 22.88 -6.97 12.87
CA GLU A 115 22.73 -7.56 14.22
C GLU A 115 23.16 -9.03 14.27
N LEU A 116 23.77 -9.55 13.20
CA LEU A 116 24.11 -10.96 13.07
C LEU A 116 25.08 -11.44 14.16
N ASP A 117 26.01 -10.59 14.61
CA ASP A 117 26.97 -10.90 15.65
C ASP A 117 26.32 -11.00 17.03
N GLU A 118 25.48 -10.03 17.41
CA GLU A 118 24.74 -10.08 18.67
C GLU A 118 23.83 -11.32 18.75
N LEU A 119 23.12 -11.64 17.66
CA LEU A 119 22.29 -12.83 17.60
C LEU A 119 23.11 -14.12 17.63
N ALA A 120 24.23 -14.19 16.92
CA ALA A 120 25.11 -15.35 16.97
C ALA A 120 25.61 -15.61 18.40
N CYS A 121 25.92 -14.56 19.15
CA CYS A 121 26.32 -14.68 20.54
C CYS A 121 25.18 -15.04 21.48
N PHE A 122 23.98 -14.52 21.24
CA PHE A 122 22.78 -14.92 21.97
C PHE A 122 22.47 -16.41 21.79
N VAL A 123 22.51 -16.92 20.55
CA VAL A 123 22.29 -18.34 20.26
C VAL A 123 23.43 -19.18 20.85
N ALA A 124 24.68 -18.74 20.72
CA ALA A 124 25.82 -19.43 21.31
C ALA A 124 25.71 -19.59 22.84
N GLY A 125 25.10 -18.62 23.54
CA GLY A 125 24.85 -18.70 24.98
C GLY A 125 23.76 -19.71 25.38
N GLN A 126 22.93 -20.14 24.45
CA GLN A 126 21.87 -21.12 24.68
C GLN A 126 22.26 -22.55 24.28
N GLN A 127 23.32 -22.71 23.46
CA GLN A 127 23.75 -24.02 22.99
C GLN A 127 24.49 -24.82 24.07
N ALA A 128 24.12 -26.10 24.17
CA ALA A 128 24.75 -27.06 25.10
C ALA A 128 25.98 -27.75 24.48
N ASP A 129 26.00 -27.92 23.15
CA ASP A 129 27.15 -28.50 22.46
C ASP A 129 28.27 -27.47 22.28
N GLU A 130 29.48 -27.89 22.65
CA GLU A 130 30.65 -27.03 22.60
C GLU A 130 31.11 -26.77 21.16
N ALA A 131 30.94 -27.75 20.26
CA ALA A 131 31.34 -27.60 18.86
C ALA A 131 30.42 -26.61 18.11
N GLU A 132 29.11 -26.72 18.30
CA GLU A 132 28.14 -25.73 17.78
C GLU A 132 28.39 -24.33 18.33
N ARG A 133 28.64 -24.22 19.65
CA ARG A 133 28.99 -22.94 20.28
C ARG A 133 30.23 -22.31 19.63
N THR A 134 31.28 -23.09 19.37
CA THR A 134 32.50 -22.56 18.70
C THR A 134 32.20 -22.06 17.28
N ARG A 135 31.34 -22.72 16.50
CA ARG A 135 30.97 -22.26 15.15
C ARG A 135 30.22 -20.94 15.18
N LEU A 136 29.29 -20.78 16.12
CA LEU A 136 28.52 -19.55 16.32
C LEU A 136 29.42 -18.39 16.77
N VAL A 137 30.33 -18.63 17.72
CA VAL A 137 31.33 -17.63 18.15
C VAL A 137 32.25 -17.25 16.99
N TYR A 138 32.65 -18.21 16.16
CA TYR A 138 33.46 -17.94 14.97
C TYR A 138 32.70 -17.12 13.93
N LEU A 139 31.39 -17.36 13.74
CA LEU A 139 30.54 -16.53 12.88
C LEU A 139 30.50 -15.08 13.39
N ALA A 140 30.29 -14.87 14.70
CA ALA A 140 30.31 -13.54 15.31
C ALA A 140 31.67 -12.84 15.13
N TYR A 141 32.78 -13.56 15.37
CA TYR A 141 34.14 -13.05 15.18
C TYR A 141 34.39 -12.58 13.74
N ARG A 142 33.83 -13.28 12.74
CA ARG A 142 33.95 -12.88 11.33
C ARG A 142 33.20 -11.60 10.97
N VAL A 143 32.31 -11.13 11.84
CA VAL A 143 31.58 -9.87 11.68
C VAL A 143 32.26 -8.76 12.49
N ASN A 144 32.52 -8.99 13.77
CA ASN A 144 32.91 -7.94 14.71
C ASN A 144 34.40 -7.97 15.13
N GLN A 145 35.17 -8.98 14.70
CA GLN A 145 36.57 -9.24 15.08
C GLN A 145 36.85 -9.43 16.59
N LYS A 146 35.80 -9.61 17.39
CA LYS A 146 35.88 -9.82 18.84
C LYS A 146 35.27 -11.15 19.28
N GLY A 147 34.36 -11.71 18.50
CA GLY A 147 33.59 -12.89 18.90
C GLY A 147 32.47 -12.51 19.87
N CYS A 148 32.23 -13.36 20.87
CA CYS A 148 31.18 -13.18 21.87
C CYS A 148 31.74 -12.74 23.23
N GLU A 149 32.75 -11.87 23.19
CA GLU A 149 33.44 -11.30 24.35
C GLU A 149 32.79 -10.00 24.85
#